data_AF-A0A0M2HNX5-F1
#
_entry.id   AF-A0A0M2HNX5-F1
#
_cell.length_a   1.000
_cell.length_b   1.000
_cell.length_c   1.000
_cell.angle_alpha   90.00
_cell.angle_beta   90.00
_cell.angle_gamma   90.00
#
_symmetry.space_group_name_H-M   'P 1'
#
loop_
_entity.id
_entity.type
_entity.pdbx_description
1 polymer ?
#
loop_
_entity_poly.entity_id
_entity_poly.type
_entity_poly.pdbx_seq_one_letter_code
_entity_poly.pdbx_strand_id
1 'polypeptide(L)'
;MLVLNTVHLNAVHYSECMSPEHNPARHDRDSVARAALALLDEVGLADLSMRRIAARLDVQPSALYWHFANKQELLAELADRITARIPAGASDVLVTARSIRDALFAYRDGAELVLSTYALRLGSSHAQIALETSLGAGSSERATALLHFILGHAALAQLRMHAESHGAAASADEIDPTAGLDAVFDLGVAAIAGVSASQPRDRA
;
A
#
# COMPACT_ATOMS: atom_id res chain seq x y z
N MET A 1 67.65 -26.88 38.71
CA MET A 1 66.37 -27.05 39.43
C MET A 1 65.58 -25.75 39.24
N LEU A 2 64.41 -25.88 38.62
CA LEU A 2 63.31 -24.89 38.51
C LEU A 2 63.52 -23.57 37.74
N VAL A 3 62.85 -23.58 36.59
CA VAL A 3 62.32 -22.47 35.78
C VAL A 3 61.36 -21.60 36.61
N LEU A 4 61.31 -20.29 36.35
CA LEU A 4 60.10 -19.46 36.19
C LEU A 4 60.51 -17.97 36.15
N ASN A 5 59.97 -17.06 35.34
CA ASN A 5 59.37 -17.08 34.02
C ASN A 5 59.32 -15.58 33.66
N THR A 6 60.10 -15.16 32.68
CA THR A 6 60.16 -13.77 32.22
C THR A 6 58.84 -13.43 31.53
N VAL A 7 58.03 -12.57 32.13
CA VAL A 7 56.86 -12.00 31.44
C VAL A 7 57.29 -10.65 30.87
N HIS A 8 57.75 -10.68 29.62
CA HIS A 8 57.86 -9.48 28.79
C HIS A 8 56.44 -8.96 28.53
N LEU A 9 56.17 -7.70 28.89
CA LEU A 9 54.95 -7.01 28.48
C LEU A 9 54.91 -6.97 26.95
N ASN A 10 53.93 -7.67 26.36
CA ASN A 10 53.67 -7.58 24.93
C ASN A 10 52.89 -6.28 24.67
N ALA A 11 53.55 -5.32 24.02
CA ALA A 11 52.90 -4.13 23.48
C ALA A 11 51.90 -4.56 22.41
N VAL A 12 50.61 -4.60 22.77
CA VAL A 12 49.53 -4.76 21.80
C VAL A 12 49.35 -3.41 21.10
N HIS A 13 49.81 -3.34 19.86
CA HIS A 13 49.40 -2.30 18.93
C HIS A 13 47.88 -2.40 18.73
N TYR A 14 47.12 -1.42 19.24
CA TYR A 14 45.74 -1.21 18.81
C TYR A 14 45.81 -0.49 17.46
N SER A 15 45.94 -1.26 16.38
CA SER A 15 45.77 -0.73 15.04
C SER A 15 44.34 -1.00 14.61
N GLU A 16 43.73 0.06 14.07
CA GLU A 16 42.44 0.12 13.37
C GLU A 16 41.20 0.41 14.23
N CYS A 17 40.85 1.70 14.29
CA CYS A 17 39.46 2.13 14.33
C CYS A 17 38.71 1.46 13.16
N MET A 18 37.96 0.41 13.45
CA MET A 18 36.84 0.01 12.59
C MET A 18 35.83 1.15 12.58
N SER A 19 35.99 2.05 11.62
CA SER A 19 34.87 2.86 11.13
C SER A 19 33.79 1.87 10.65
N PRO A 20 32.49 2.13 10.87
CA PRO A 20 31.47 1.19 10.41
C PRO A 20 31.56 1.09 8.89
N GLU A 21 32.10 -0.02 8.40
CA GLU A 21 31.96 -0.38 7.00
C GLU A 21 30.45 -0.41 6.72
N HIS A 22 30.03 0.47 5.80
CA HIS A 22 28.67 0.50 5.31
C HIS A 22 28.45 -0.82 4.58
N ASN A 23 27.87 -1.83 5.23
CA ASN A 23 27.54 -3.09 4.58
C ASN A 23 26.50 -2.81 3.50
N PRO A 24 26.84 -2.93 2.20
CA PRO A 24 25.94 -2.57 1.11
C PRO A 24 24.75 -3.55 0.95
N ALA A 25 24.72 -4.64 1.72
CA ALA A 25 23.70 -5.69 1.65
C ALA A 25 22.73 -5.71 2.85
N ARG A 26 22.72 -4.66 3.69
CA ARG A 26 21.74 -4.58 4.77
C ARG A 26 20.46 -3.91 4.25
N HIS A 27 19.49 -4.74 3.87
CA HIS A 27 18.14 -4.25 3.64
C HIS A 27 17.59 -3.65 4.94
N ASP A 28 16.87 -2.56 4.78
CA ASP A 28 16.12 -1.88 5.83
C ASP A 28 14.62 -2.06 5.59
N ARG A 29 13.79 -1.55 6.51
CA ARG A 29 12.33 -1.68 6.41
C ARG A 29 11.80 -1.07 5.10
N ASP A 30 12.41 0.02 4.64
CA ASP A 30 11.99 0.73 3.43
C ASP A 30 12.29 -0.04 2.13
N SER A 31 13.51 -0.54 1.98
CA SER A 31 13.91 -1.35 0.82
C SER A 31 13.10 -2.65 0.74
N VAL A 32 12.81 -3.30 1.87
CA VAL A 32 11.92 -4.47 1.91
C VAL A 32 10.52 -4.11 1.42
N ALA A 33 9.93 -3.03 1.91
CA ALA A 33 8.59 -2.60 1.51
C ALA A 33 8.53 -2.19 0.03
N ARG A 34 9.54 -1.47 -0.49
CA ARG A 34 9.65 -1.15 -1.93
C ARG A 34 9.75 -2.40 -2.79
N ALA A 35 10.56 -3.37 -2.40
CA ALA A 35 10.68 -4.63 -3.12
C ALA A 35 9.38 -5.45 -3.09
N ALA A 36 8.65 -5.41 -1.98
CA ALA A 36 7.36 -6.06 -1.85
C ALA A 36 6.27 -5.40 -2.72
N LEU A 37 6.23 -4.06 -2.81
CA LEU A 37 5.34 -3.33 -3.73
C LEU A 37 5.67 -3.62 -5.21
N ALA A 38 6.95 -3.62 -5.58
CA ALA A 38 7.35 -3.99 -6.94
C ALA A 38 6.96 -5.44 -7.27
N LEU A 39 7.11 -6.36 -6.31
CA LEU A 39 6.69 -7.75 -6.49
C LEU A 39 5.17 -7.88 -6.55
N LEU A 40 4.42 -7.10 -5.77
CA LEU A 40 2.96 -7.03 -5.83
C LEU A 40 2.49 -6.69 -7.25
N ASP A 41 3.09 -5.70 -7.90
CA ASP A 41 2.77 -5.35 -9.30
C ASP A 41 3.00 -6.49 -10.28
N GLU A 42 4.09 -7.23 -10.09
CA GLU A 42 4.48 -8.33 -10.96
C GLU A 42 3.55 -9.54 -10.80
N VAL A 43 3.25 -9.95 -9.56
CA VAL A 43 2.64 -11.27 -9.28
C VAL A 43 1.24 -11.21 -8.68
N GLY A 44 0.83 -10.06 -8.17
CA GLY A 44 -0.43 -9.89 -7.44
C GLY A 44 -0.36 -10.32 -5.98
N LEU A 45 -1.40 -9.98 -5.22
CA LEU A 45 -1.46 -10.13 -3.77
C LEU A 45 -1.49 -11.60 -3.32
N ALA A 46 -2.24 -12.44 -4.05
CA ALA A 46 -2.36 -13.86 -3.76
C ALA A 46 -1.01 -14.58 -3.75
N ASP A 47 -0.11 -14.14 -4.64
CA ASP A 47 1.20 -14.73 -4.87
C ASP A 47 2.33 -14.03 -4.10
N LEU A 48 2.05 -12.89 -3.46
CA LEU A 48 3.00 -12.15 -2.64
C LEU A 48 3.29 -12.90 -1.33
N SER A 49 4.53 -13.32 -1.13
CA SER A 49 4.95 -14.08 0.06
C SER A 49 6.30 -13.63 0.60
N MET A 50 6.51 -13.79 1.91
CA MET A 50 7.80 -13.49 2.57
C MET A 50 8.97 -14.18 1.88
N ARG A 51 8.78 -15.43 1.43
CA ARG A 51 9.80 -16.20 0.70
C ARG A 51 10.15 -15.60 -0.65
N ARG A 52 9.16 -15.18 -1.44
CA ARG A 52 9.42 -14.55 -2.76
C ARG A 52 10.04 -13.17 -2.60
N ILE A 53 9.64 -12.40 -1.59
CA ILE A 53 10.26 -11.11 -1.26
C ILE A 53 11.73 -11.30 -0.89
N ALA A 54 12.02 -12.28 -0.01
CA ALA A 54 13.39 -12.58 0.39
C ALA A 54 14.26 -13.04 -0.79
N ALA A 55 13.71 -13.90 -1.65
CA ALA A 55 14.39 -14.32 -2.88
C ALA A 55 14.67 -13.15 -3.83
N ARG A 56 13.73 -12.20 -3.98
CA ARG A 56 13.93 -10.99 -4.79
C ARG A 56 15.06 -10.11 -4.24
N LEU A 57 15.21 -10.10 -2.92
CA LEU A 57 16.23 -9.32 -2.21
C LEU A 57 17.55 -10.07 -2.01
N ASP A 58 17.65 -11.31 -2.51
CA ASP A 58 18.79 -12.22 -2.32
C ASP A 58 19.17 -12.42 -0.83
N VAL A 59 18.16 -12.59 0.03
CA VAL A 59 18.33 -12.87 1.46
C VAL A 59 17.52 -14.07 1.92
N GLN A 60 17.86 -14.61 3.09
CA GLN A 60 17.04 -15.61 3.74
C GLN A 60 15.73 -15.01 4.28
N PRO A 61 14.59 -15.74 4.26
CA PRO A 61 13.33 -15.24 4.80
C PRO A 61 13.39 -14.75 6.25
N SER A 62 14.23 -15.38 7.08
CA SER A 62 14.51 -14.97 8.46
C SER A 62 14.99 -13.52 8.56
N ALA A 63 15.70 -13.00 7.54
CA ALA A 63 16.19 -11.63 7.50
C ALA A 63 15.03 -10.61 7.49
N LEU A 64 13.92 -10.94 6.83
CA LEU A 64 12.76 -10.05 6.75
C LEU A 64 12.04 -9.91 8.09
N TYR A 65 12.09 -10.94 8.93
CA TYR A 65 11.42 -10.94 10.23
C TYR A 65 12.06 -9.99 11.25
N TRP A 66 13.28 -9.52 11.01
CA TRP A 66 13.88 -8.42 11.79
C TRP A 66 13.22 -7.07 11.50
N HIS A 67 12.57 -6.92 10.35
CA HIS A 67 11.88 -5.69 9.94
C HIS A 67 10.38 -5.77 10.15
N PHE A 68 9.78 -6.95 9.95
CA PHE A 68 8.34 -7.17 10.08
C PHE A 68 8.09 -8.50 10.79
N ALA A 69 7.47 -8.46 11.97
CA ALA A 69 7.22 -9.64 12.78
C ALA A 69 6.38 -10.71 12.07
N ASN A 70 5.55 -10.30 11.10
CA ASN A 70 4.75 -11.20 10.29
C ASN A 70 4.32 -10.55 8.95
N LYS A 71 3.69 -11.34 8.07
CA LYS A 71 3.18 -10.86 6.77
C LYS A 71 2.15 -9.72 6.92
N GLN A 72 1.32 -9.74 7.96
CA GLN A 72 0.28 -8.72 8.14
C GLN A 72 0.88 -7.35 8.47
N GLU A 73 1.95 -7.31 9.27
CA GLU A 73 2.69 -6.07 9.53
C GLU A 73 3.33 -5.49 8.27
N LEU A 74 3.87 -6.36 7.40
CA LEU A 74 4.36 -5.92 6.10
C LEU A 74 3.21 -5.37 5.23
N LEU A 75 2.09 -6.08 5.13
CA LEU A 75 0.95 -5.62 4.32
C LEU A 75 0.39 -4.29 4.83
N ALA A 76 0.34 -4.09 6.15
CA ALA A 76 -0.01 -2.82 6.78
C ALA A 76 0.89 -1.66 6.29
N GLU A 77 2.21 -1.86 6.34
CA GLU A 77 3.18 -0.89 5.81
C GLU A 77 2.97 -0.61 4.32
N LEU A 78 2.64 -1.64 3.51
CA LEU A 78 2.36 -1.43 2.09
C LEU A 78 1.06 -0.63 1.89
N ALA A 79 0.02 -0.90 2.66
CA ALA A 79 -1.24 -0.16 2.61
C ALA A 79 -1.05 1.32 2.98
N ASP A 80 -0.24 1.59 4.01
CA ASP A 80 0.10 2.95 4.41
C ASP A 80 0.88 3.67 3.31
N ARG A 81 1.83 3.00 2.64
CA ARG A 81 2.56 3.57 1.49
C ARG A 81 1.65 3.86 0.29
N ILE A 82 0.69 2.97 0.01
CA ILE A 82 -0.30 3.17 -1.04
C ILE A 82 -1.13 4.42 -0.71
N THR A 83 -1.68 4.50 0.50
CA THR A 83 -2.54 5.61 0.90
C THR A 83 -1.79 6.92 1.18
N ALA A 84 -0.50 6.89 1.47
CA ALA A 84 0.34 8.09 1.58
C ALA A 84 0.51 8.86 0.26
N ARG A 85 0.13 8.26 -0.88
CA ARG A 85 0.08 8.93 -2.19
C ARG A 85 -1.07 9.92 -2.32
N ILE A 86 -2.06 9.83 -1.43
CA ILE A 86 -3.21 10.74 -1.40
C ILE A 86 -2.69 12.13 -0.97
N PRO A 87 -2.96 13.19 -1.76
CA PRO A 87 -2.54 14.55 -1.40
C PRO A 87 -3.09 14.94 -0.02
N ALA A 88 -2.24 15.55 0.80
CA ALA A 88 -2.65 16.10 2.09
C ALA A 88 -3.40 17.43 1.92
N GLY A 89 -4.39 17.67 2.77
CA GLY A 89 -5.10 18.95 2.88
C GLY A 89 -6.60 18.85 2.58
N ALA A 90 -7.34 19.90 2.92
CA ALA A 90 -8.75 20.03 2.60
C ALA A 90 -8.91 20.31 1.10
N SER A 91 -9.20 19.27 0.32
CA SER A 91 -9.62 19.35 -1.08
C SER A 91 -11.11 19.06 -1.19
N ASP A 92 -11.68 19.33 -2.36
CA ASP A 92 -13.01 18.82 -2.72
C ASP A 92 -13.09 17.29 -2.53
N VAL A 93 -14.24 16.81 -2.04
CA VAL A 93 -14.44 15.39 -1.70
C VAL A 93 -14.33 14.48 -2.92
N LEU A 94 -14.77 14.94 -4.10
CA LEU A 94 -14.68 14.16 -5.34
C LEU A 94 -13.22 14.03 -5.77
N VAL A 95 -12.45 15.12 -5.68
CA VAL A 95 -11.00 15.09 -5.93
C VAL A 95 -10.28 14.16 -4.96
N THR A 96 -10.67 14.19 -3.69
CA THR A 96 -10.10 13.32 -2.65
C THR A 96 -10.42 11.86 -2.93
N ALA A 97 -11.67 11.54 -3.26
CA ALA A 97 -12.10 10.18 -3.60
C ALA A 97 -11.37 9.64 -4.83
N ARG A 98 -11.24 10.45 -5.89
CA ARG A 98 -10.45 10.09 -7.09
C ARG A 98 -8.99 9.84 -6.75
N SER A 99 -8.39 10.69 -5.91
CA SER A 99 -7.00 10.51 -5.47
C SER A 99 -6.80 9.22 -4.68
N ILE A 100 -7.77 8.83 -3.83
CA ILE A 100 -7.75 7.52 -3.16
C ILE A 100 -7.81 6.41 -4.21
N ARG A 101 -8.77 6.44 -5.13
CA ARG A 101 -8.92 5.44 -6.18
C ARG A 101 -7.64 5.29 -7.01
N ASP A 102 -7.07 6.41 -7.45
CA ASP A 102 -5.85 6.44 -8.27
C ASP A 102 -4.64 5.90 -7.49
N ALA A 103 -4.58 6.15 -6.17
CA ALA A 103 -3.58 5.53 -5.31
C ALA A 103 -3.72 4.01 -5.23
N LEU A 104 -4.96 3.49 -5.12
CA LEU A 104 -5.23 2.04 -5.13
C LEU A 104 -4.86 1.39 -6.47
N PHE A 105 -5.12 2.09 -7.58
CA PHE A 105 -4.78 1.63 -8.93
C PHE A 105 -3.29 1.75 -9.28
N ALA A 106 -2.50 2.44 -8.46
CA ALA A 106 -1.07 2.55 -8.67
C ALA A 106 -0.35 1.20 -8.55
N TYR A 107 -0.99 0.21 -7.90
CA TYR A 107 -0.44 -1.14 -7.75
C TYR A 107 -1.46 -2.23 -8.09
N ARG A 108 -0.98 -3.34 -8.65
CA ARG A 108 -1.79 -4.54 -8.87
C ARG A 108 -2.36 -5.05 -7.54
N ASP A 109 -3.66 -5.39 -7.52
CA ASP A 109 -4.38 -5.80 -6.29
C ASP A 109 -4.28 -4.79 -5.13
N GLY A 110 -3.92 -3.52 -5.40
CA GLY A 110 -3.76 -2.48 -4.39
C GLY A 110 -5.06 -2.21 -3.61
N ALA A 111 -6.21 -2.27 -4.27
CA ALA A 111 -7.51 -2.14 -3.60
C ALA A 111 -7.80 -3.30 -2.64
N GLU A 112 -7.52 -4.54 -3.05
CA GLU A 112 -7.70 -5.73 -2.20
C GLU A 112 -6.75 -5.70 -1.00
N LEU A 113 -5.49 -5.31 -1.23
CA LEU A 113 -4.50 -5.18 -0.17
C LEU A 113 -4.99 -4.18 0.89
N VAL A 114 -5.35 -2.97 0.48
CA VAL A 114 -5.81 -1.91 1.39
C VAL A 114 -7.13 -2.28 2.08
N LEU A 115 -8.06 -2.93 1.36
CA LEU A 115 -9.32 -3.41 1.95
C LEU A 115 -9.07 -4.47 3.03
N SER A 116 -8.17 -5.43 2.78
CA SER A 116 -7.86 -6.50 3.73
C SER A 116 -7.17 -5.98 4.99
N THR A 117 -6.23 -5.05 4.87
CA THR A 117 -5.56 -4.43 6.03
C THR A 117 -6.50 -3.51 6.80
N TYR A 118 -7.38 -2.78 6.11
CA TYR A 118 -8.43 -1.98 6.72
C TYR A 118 -9.39 -2.83 7.56
N ALA A 119 -9.84 -3.99 7.04
CA ALA A 119 -10.72 -4.92 7.77
C ALA A 119 -10.07 -5.45 9.06
N LEU A 120 -8.74 -5.60 9.07
CA LEU A 120 -7.96 -5.98 10.25
C LEU A 120 -7.60 -4.78 11.15
N ARG A 121 -8.00 -3.56 10.78
CA ARG A 121 -7.65 -2.30 11.47
C ARG A 121 -6.14 -2.04 11.52
N LEU A 122 -5.42 -2.45 10.48
CA LEU A 122 -3.96 -2.36 10.39
C LEU A 122 -3.47 -1.25 9.45
N GLY A 123 -4.31 -0.34 8.96
CA GLY A 123 -3.87 0.74 8.07
C GLY A 123 -4.99 1.66 7.60
N SER A 124 -4.73 2.39 6.51
CA SER A 124 -5.70 3.26 5.79
C SER A 124 -6.16 4.51 6.56
N SER A 125 -5.46 4.86 7.64
CA SER A 125 -5.75 6.07 8.41
C SER A 125 -5.66 7.33 7.54
N HIS A 126 -4.72 7.36 6.58
CA HIS A 126 -4.56 8.47 5.64
C HIS A 126 -5.80 8.71 4.78
N ALA A 127 -6.40 7.66 4.21
CA ALA A 127 -7.60 7.80 3.39
C ALA A 127 -8.82 8.26 4.21
N GLN A 128 -8.99 7.71 5.42
CA GLN A 128 -10.05 8.14 6.33
C GLN A 128 -9.89 9.62 6.71
N ILE A 129 -8.70 10.02 7.14
CA ILE A 129 -8.40 11.41 7.52
C ILE A 129 -8.62 12.37 6.35
N ALA A 130 -8.19 12.00 5.14
CA ALA A 130 -8.38 12.82 3.94
C ALA A 130 -9.87 13.03 3.65
N LEU A 131 -10.69 11.98 3.72
CA LEU A 131 -12.14 12.07 3.52
C LEU A 131 -12.80 12.93 4.60
N GLU A 132 -12.49 12.70 5.88
CA GLU A 132 -13.02 13.51 6.99
C GLU A 132 -12.63 14.99 6.84
N THR A 133 -11.39 15.26 6.42
CA THR A 133 -10.91 16.63 6.18
C THR A 133 -11.67 17.29 5.01
N SER A 134 -11.88 16.56 3.91
CA SER A 134 -12.60 17.07 2.72
C SER A 134 -14.09 17.33 2.98
N LEU A 135 -14.72 16.52 3.85
CA LEU A 135 -16.13 16.62 4.18
C LEU A 135 -16.41 17.62 5.33
N GLY A 136 -15.41 17.93 6.14
CA GLY A 136 -15.54 18.79 7.32
C GLY A 136 -16.05 18.07 8.57
N ALA A 137 -16.11 18.82 9.68
CA ALA A 137 -16.38 18.30 11.01
C ALA A 137 -17.71 17.54 11.11
N GLY A 138 -17.74 16.48 11.92
CA GLY A 138 -18.94 15.66 12.15
C GLY A 138 -19.28 14.68 11.02
N SER A 139 -18.35 14.43 10.09
CA SER A 139 -18.58 13.60 8.90
C SER A 139 -17.98 12.19 8.97
N SER A 140 -17.65 11.67 10.16
CA SER A 140 -16.91 10.40 10.28
C SER A 140 -17.65 9.18 9.71
N GLU A 141 -18.96 9.07 9.94
CA GLU A 141 -19.78 8.00 9.35
C GLU A 141 -19.83 8.10 7.82
N ARG A 142 -19.93 9.33 7.29
CA ARG A 142 -19.96 9.58 5.85
C ARG A 142 -18.60 9.31 5.19
N ALA A 143 -17.51 9.71 5.83
CA ALA A 143 -16.16 9.39 5.39
C ALA A 143 -15.92 7.86 5.37
N THR A 144 -16.40 7.17 6.40
CA THR A 144 -16.34 5.70 6.48
C THR A 144 -17.14 5.05 5.33
N ALA A 145 -18.38 5.50 5.11
CA ALA A 145 -19.22 5.00 4.03
C ALA A 145 -18.60 5.26 2.64
N LEU A 146 -18.02 6.44 2.42
CA LEU A 146 -17.27 6.75 1.19
C LEU A 146 -16.05 5.85 1.04
N LEU A 147 -15.28 5.63 2.09
CA LEU A 147 -14.09 4.76 2.03
C LEU A 147 -14.49 3.33 1.65
N HIS A 148 -15.55 2.78 2.25
CA HIS A 148 -16.07 1.46 1.90
C HIS A 148 -16.52 1.40 0.43
N PHE A 149 -17.22 2.43 -0.04
CA PHE A 149 -17.63 2.53 -1.44
C PHE A 149 -16.41 2.57 -2.38
N ILE A 150 -15.41 3.42 -2.09
CA ILE A 150 -14.21 3.56 -2.94
C ILE A 150 -13.41 2.25 -2.97
N LEU A 151 -13.22 1.60 -1.82
CA LEU A 151 -12.49 0.33 -1.73
C LEU A 151 -13.22 -0.79 -2.51
N GLY A 152 -14.54 -0.92 -2.32
CA GLY A 152 -15.34 -1.90 -3.05
C GLY A 152 -15.36 -1.64 -4.55
N HIS A 153 -15.50 -0.38 -4.95
CA HIS A 153 -15.46 0.03 -6.35
C HIS A 153 -14.11 -0.30 -7.00
N ALA A 154 -13.00 0.10 -6.36
CA ALA A 154 -11.67 -0.13 -6.88
C ALA A 154 -11.32 -1.62 -6.93
N ALA A 155 -11.71 -2.41 -5.93
CA ALA A 155 -11.51 -3.85 -5.93
C ALA A 155 -12.26 -4.53 -7.09
N LEU A 156 -13.52 -4.15 -7.32
CA LEU A 156 -14.30 -4.65 -8.46
C LEU A 156 -13.65 -4.29 -9.81
N ALA A 157 -13.19 -3.04 -9.95
CA ALA A 157 -12.51 -2.59 -11.16
C ALA A 157 -11.21 -3.37 -11.43
N GLN A 158 -10.38 -3.61 -10.42
CA GLN A 158 -9.14 -4.40 -10.58
C GLN A 158 -9.42 -5.87 -10.90
N LEU A 159 -10.41 -6.49 -10.24
CA LEU A 159 -10.84 -7.86 -10.57
C LEU A 159 -11.27 -8.01 -12.02
N ARG A 160 -11.98 -6.99 -12.54
CA ARG A 160 -12.38 -6.95 -13.94
C ARG A 160 -11.18 -6.82 -14.89
N MET A 161 -10.26 -5.90 -14.62
CA MET A 161 -9.02 -5.76 -15.41
C MET A 161 -8.25 -7.09 -15.46
N HIS A 162 -8.20 -7.81 -14.33
CA HIS A 162 -7.62 -9.15 -14.29
C HIS A 162 -8.40 -10.14 -15.15
N ALA A 163 -9.73 -10.24 -15.01
CA ALA A 163 -10.53 -11.14 -15.83
C ALA A 163 -10.37 -10.88 -17.34
N GLU A 164 -10.37 -9.60 -17.75
CA GLU A 164 -10.15 -9.19 -19.14
C GLU A 164 -8.75 -9.57 -19.65
N SER A 165 -7.70 -9.34 -18.85
CA SER A 165 -6.33 -9.73 -19.22
C SER A 165 -6.14 -11.24 -19.41
N HIS A 166 -6.98 -12.06 -18.78
CA HIS A 166 -7.01 -13.52 -18.93
C HIS A 166 -8.00 -14.00 -20.00
N GLY A 167 -8.65 -13.09 -20.74
CA GLY A 167 -9.62 -13.43 -21.78
C GLY A 167 -10.94 -14.00 -21.24
N ALA A 168 -11.22 -13.82 -19.95
CA ALA A 168 -12.43 -14.32 -19.28
C ALA A 168 -13.57 -13.28 -19.27
N ALA A 169 -13.54 -12.28 -20.16
CA ALA A 169 -14.58 -11.26 -20.25
C ALA A 169 -15.91 -11.87 -20.72
N ALA A 170 -17.02 -11.36 -20.15
CA ALA A 170 -18.37 -11.76 -20.54
C ALA A 170 -18.59 -11.58 -22.06
N SER A 171 -19.41 -12.45 -22.64
CA SER A 171 -19.73 -12.38 -24.07
C SER A 171 -20.41 -11.06 -24.43
N ALA A 172 -20.17 -10.56 -25.65
CA ALA A 172 -20.70 -9.26 -26.10
C ALA A 172 -22.24 -9.15 -26.09
N ASP A 173 -22.96 -10.28 -26.03
CA ASP A 173 -24.43 -10.34 -25.99
C ASP A 173 -25.02 -10.30 -24.57
N GLU A 174 -24.18 -10.32 -23.52
CA GLU A 174 -24.62 -10.33 -22.13
C GLU A 174 -24.62 -8.91 -21.54
N ILE A 175 -25.68 -8.53 -20.82
CA ILE A 175 -25.71 -7.25 -20.10
C ILE A 175 -24.66 -7.31 -19.01
N ASP A 176 -23.64 -6.48 -19.14
CA ASP A 176 -22.57 -6.36 -18.16
C ASP A 176 -22.97 -5.35 -17.06
N PRO A 177 -23.34 -5.81 -15.85
CA PRO A 177 -23.75 -4.92 -14.76
C PRO A 177 -22.59 -4.09 -14.21
N THR A 178 -21.36 -4.37 -14.65
CA THR A 178 -20.14 -3.65 -14.29
C THR A 178 -19.64 -2.73 -15.40
N ALA A 179 -20.40 -2.57 -16.49
CA ALA A 179 -20.08 -1.60 -17.53
C ALA A 179 -20.13 -0.16 -16.97
N GLY A 180 -19.19 0.70 -17.40
CA GLY A 180 -19.20 2.12 -17.05
C GLY A 180 -18.84 2.45 -15.60
N LEU A 181 -18.04 1.60 -14.92
CA LEU A 181 -17.61 1.80 -13.54
C LEU A 181 -17.12 3.23 -13.26
N ASP A 182 -16.32 3.83 -14.13
CA ASP A 182 -15.82 5.21 -13.94
C ASP A 182 -16.95 6.24 -13.80
N ALA A 183 -18.03 6.12 -14.57
CA ALA A 183 -19.18 7.02 -14.47
C ALA A 183 -19.97 6.78 -13.17
N VAL A 184 -20.08 5.52 -12.73
CA VAL A 184 -20.74 5.14 -11.47
C VAL A 184 -19.94 5.63 -10.25
N PHE A 185 -18.61 5.71 -10.37
CA PHE A 185 -17.74 6.18 -9.29
C PHE A 185 -18.09 7.59 -8.84
N ASP A 186 -18.04 8.56 -9.76
CA ASP A 186 -18.29 9.97 -9.43
C ASP A 186 -19.72 10.20 -8.92
N LEU A 187 -20.69 9.52 -9.54
CA LEU A 187 -22.10 9.57 -9.11
C LEU A 187 -22.26 9.04 -7.68
N GLY A 188 -21.66 7.89 -7.38
CA GLY A 188 -21.70 7.28 -6.05
C GLY A 188 -21.03 8.15 -4.99
N VAL A 189 -19.86 8.73 -5.30
CA VAL A 189 -19.18 9.68 -4.41
C VAL A 189 -20.07 10.89 -4.15
N ALA A 190 -20.62 11.53 -5.18
CA ALA A 190 -21.49 12.70 -5.01
C ALA A 190 -22.73 12.39 -4.17
N ALA A 191 -23.38 11.24 -4.43
CA ALA A 191 -24.57 10.80 -3.70
C ALA A 191 -24.28 10.56 -2.21
N ILE A 192 -23.20 9.84 -1.87
CA ILE A 192 -22.83 9.55 -0.49
C ILE A 192 -22.31 10.81 0.22
N ALA A 193 -21.55 11.65 -0.48
CA ALA A 193 -21.05 12.91 0.05
C ALA A 193 -22.18 13.93 0.34
N GLY A 194 -23.38 13.74 -0.25
CA GLY A 194 -24.49 14.68 -0.15
C GLY A 194 -24.28 15.94 -1.01
N VAL A 195 -23.42 15.86 -2.03
CA VAL A 195 -23.19 16.95 -2.98
C VAL A 195 -24.23 16.82 -4.09
N SER A 196 -25.19 17.76 -4.18
CA SER A 196 -26.09 17.80 -5.34
C SER A 196 -25.27 17.99 -6.61
N ALA A 197 -25.46 17.11 -7.60
CA ALA A 197 -24.83 17.23 -8.90
C ALA A 197 -25.07 18.64 -9.46
N SER A 198 -23.99 19.41 -9.62
CA SER A 198 -24.08 20.73 -10.23
C SER A 198 -24.52 20.53 -11.68
N GLN A 199 -25.74 20.95 -12.01
CA GLN A 199 -26.22 20.96 -13.38
C GLN A 199 -25.23 21.77 -14.23
N PRO A 200 -24.83 21.29 -15.43
CA PRO A 200 -23.89 22.02 -16.27
C PRO A 200 -24.46 23.42 -16.49
N ARG A 201 -23.70 24.47 -16.12
CA ARG A 201 -24.08 25.83 -16.47
C ARG A 201 -24.04 25.92 -17.99
N ASP A 202 -25.23 25.90 -18.60
CA ASP A 202 -25.39 26.25 -20.00
C ASP A 202 -24.66 27.57 -20.23
N ARG A 203 -23.64 27.52 -21.08
CA ARG A 203 -22.97 28.71 -21.58
C ARG A 203 -23.96 29.40 -22.52
N ALA A 204 -24.55 30.49 -22.03
CA ALA A 204 -25.24 31.47 -22.85
C ALA A 204 -24.25 32.18 -23.81
#